data_AF-A0A1I4BK25-F1
#
_entry.id   AF-A0A1I4BK25-F1
#
_cell.length_a   1.000
_cell.length_b   1.000
_cell.length_c   1.000
_cell.angle_alpha   90.00
_cell.angle_beta   90.00
_cell.angle_gamma   90.00
#
_symmetry.space_group_name_H-M   'P 1'
#
loop_
_entity.id
_entity.type
_entity.pdbx_description
1 polymer ?
#
loop_
_entity_poly.entity_id
_entity_poly.type
_entity_poly.pdbx_seq_one_letter_code
_entity_poly.pdbx_strand_id
1 'polypeptide(L)'
;MTVLEQSAGKADSANRRITATCRCLNCGELFQRGPRLAEFCGRKCVRAFNNRRMTRGAELYDLLMVARFQREEATTNKVWRAINRLASRFRDEDKAYRAARRSWRRLRAVKETKPLLWAE
;
A
#
# COMPACT_ATOMS: atom_id res chain seq x y z
N MET A 1 24.94 -39.12 -48.48
CA MET A 1 26.02 -39.01 -47.48
C MET A 1 26.93 -37.90 -47.98
N THR A 2 27.13 -36.75 -47.32
CA THR A 2 27.10 -36.46 -45.89
C THR A 2 26.84 -34.95 -45.69
N VAL A 3 26.41 -34.62 -44.48
CA VAL A 3 25.70 -33.43 -43.99
C VAL A 3 26.57 -32.16 -44.00
N LEU A 4 25.96 -31.03 -44.39
CA LEU A 4 26.50 -29.67 -44.20
C LEU A 4 26.59 -29.35 -42.70
N GLU A 5 27.79 -28.98 -42.25
CA GLU A 5 28.05 -28.51 -40.89
C GLU A 5 27.22 -27.25 -40.59
N GLN A 6 26.24 -27.41 -39.69
CA GLN A 6 25.57 -26.28 -39.05
C GLN A 6 26.25 -26.04 -37.70
N SER A 7 27.07 -24.98 -37.66
CA SER A 7 27.57 -24.37 -36.45
C SER A 7 26.40 -23.94 -35.55
N ALA A 8 26.21 -24.66 -34.45
CA ALA A 8 25.24 -24.33 -33.40
C ALA A 8 25.65 -23.01 -32.73
N GLY A 9 25.03 -21.92 -33.18
CA GLY A 9 25.09 -20.63 -32.52
C GLY A 9 24.51 -20.73 -31.11
N LYS A 10 25.39 -20.65 -30.11
CA LYS A 10 25.02 -20.27 -28.74
C LYS A 10 24.45 -18.86 -28.78
N ALA A 11 23.12 -18.73 -28.76
CA ALA A 11 22.43 -17.49 -28.48
C ALA A 11 21.81 -17.58 -27.07
N ASP A 12 22.65 -17.17 -26.12
CA ASP A 12 22.37 -16.54 -24.84
C ASP A 12 20.96 -16.68 -24.22
N SER A 13 20.95 -17.43 -23.13
CA SER A 13 19.93 -17.43 -22.08
C SER A 13 19.91 -16.09 -21.34
N ALA A 14 19.44 -15.03 -22.00
CA ALA A 14 19.22 -13.73 -21.38
C ALA A 14 17.82 -13.65 -20.74
N ASN A 15 17.73 -14.17 -19.51
CA ASN A 15 16.90 -13.70 -18.40
C ASN A 15 15.85 -12.60 -18.76
N ARG A 16 14.74 -12.96 -19.40
CA ARG A 16 13.57 -12.07 -19.47
C ARG A 16 12.99 -11.98 -18.08
N ARG A 17 13.43 -10.99 -17.30
CA ARG A 17 12.71 -10.54 -16.10
C ARG A 17 11.31 -10.16 -16.56
N ILE A 18 10.35 -11.04 -16.35
CA ILE A 18 8.93 -10.76 -16.55
C ILE A 18 8.62 -9.61 -15.59
N THR A 19 8.67 -8.39 -16.10
CA THR A 19 8.32 -7.18 -15.35
C THR A 19 6.81 -7.16 -15.28
N ALA A 20 6.25 -7.83 -14.27
CA ALA A 20 4.82 -7.89 -14.09
C ALA A 20 4.23 -6.47 -14.07
N THR A 21 3.35 -6.17 -15.03
CA THR A 21 2.64 -4.90 -15.07
C THR A 21 1.72 -4.79 -13.84
N CYS A 22 1.89 -3.75 -13.05
CA CYS A 22 1.12 -3.50 -11.83
C CYS A 22 0.33 -2.20 -11.93
N ARG A 23 -0.81 -2.10 -11.23
CA ARG A 23 -1.53 -0.83 -11.07
C ARG A 23 -1.00 -0.04 -9.88
N CYS A 24 -0.68 1.23 -10.09
CA CYS A 24 -0.25 2.13 -9.03
C CYS A 24 -1.38 2.35 -8.03
N LEU A 25 -1.09 2.15 -6.74
CA LEU A 25 -2.07 2.31 -5.69
C LEU A 25 -2.60 3.76 -5.60
N ASN A 26 -1.76 4.75 -5.92
CA ASN A 26 -2.14 6.15 -5.81
C ASN A 26 -2.88 6.73 -7.03
N CYS A 27 -2.38 6.54 -8.26
CA CYS A 27 -3.03 7.07 -9.47
C CYS A 27 -3.90 6.05 -10.21
N GLY A 28 -3.61 4.75 -10.12
CA GLY A 28 -4.36 3.67 -10.78
C GLY A 28 -3.78 3.24 -12.14
N GLU A 29 -2.81 4.00 -12.66
CA GLU A 29 -2.12 3.72 -13.91
C GLU A 29 -1.29 2.44 -13.83
N LEU A 30 -1.17 1.78 -14.97
CA LEU A 30 -0.29 0.63 -15.14
C LEU A 30 1.17 1.09 -15.19
N PHE A 31 2.06 0.36 -14.52
CA PHE A 31 3.49 0.60 -14.56
C PHE A 31 4.26 -0.72 -14.49
N GLN A 32 5.46 -0.74 -15.06
CA GLN A 32 6.36 -1.88 -14.94
C GLN A 32 6.90 -1.96 -13.52
N ARG A 33 6.61 -3.07 -12.84
CA ARG A 33 7.08 -3.27 -11.47
C ARG A 33 8.58 -3.57 -11.50
N GLY A 34 9.36 -2.76 -10.77
CA GLY A 34 10.75 -3.08 -10.48
C GLY A 34 10.89 -4.35 -9.62
N PRO A 35 12.13 -4.83 -9.39
CA PRO A 35 12.41 -6.06 -8.64
C PRO A 35 11.97 -5.99 -7.17
N ARG A 36 11.91 -4.80 -6.59
CA ARG A 36 11.26 -4.59 -5.29
C ARG A 36 9.77 -4.45 -5.55
N LEU A 37 8.95 -5.21 -4.85
CA LEU A 37 7.48 -5.34 -4.93
C LEU A 37 6.71 -3.99 -4.86
N ALA A 38 6.95 -3.07 -5.78
CA ALA A 38 6.50 -1.68 -5.72
C ALA A 38 4.97 -1.60 -5.83
N GLU A 39 4.37 -0.75 -5.01
CA GLU A 39 2.93 -0.45 -5.03
C GLU A 39 2.61 0.86 -5.77
N PHE A 40 3.64 1.60 -6.19
CA PHE A 40 3.51 2.93 -6.77
C PHE A 40 4.41 3.08 -8.00
N CYS A 41 3.93 3.81 -9.00
CA CYS A 41 4.70 4.10 -10.22
C CYS A 41 5.87 5.08 -10.00
N GLY A 42 5.92 5.80 -8.87
CA GLY A 42 7.01 6.73 -8.59
C GLY A 42 6.83 7.58 -7.33
N ARG A 43 7.84 8.43 -7.06
CA ARG A 43 7.94 9.25 -5.83
C ARG A 43 6.76 10.20 -5.63
N LYS A 44 6.23 10.80 -6.70
CA LYS A 44 5.04 11.69 -6.65
C LYS A 44 3.82 10.96 -6.07
N CYS A 45 3.57 9.74 -6.55
CA CYS A 45 2.48 8.89 -6.09
C CYS A 45 2.67 8.41 -4.64
N VAL A 46 3.90 8.11 -4.23
CA VAL A 46 4.22 7.79 -2.84
C VAL A 46 3.92 8.98 -1.91
N ARG A 47 4.36 10.18 -2.29
CA ARG A 47 4.14 11.41 -1.51
C ARG A 47 2.65 11.71 -1.36
N ALA A 48 1.89 11.71 -2.46
CA ALA A 48 0.45 11.96 -2.43
C ALA A 48 -0.30 10.94 -1.56
N PHE A 49 0.09 9.67 -1.61
CA PHE A 49 -0.47 8.63 -0.76
C PHE A 49 -0.14 8.84 0.73
N ASN A 50 1.11 9.17 1.05
CA ASN A 50 1.53 9.42 2.43
C ASN A 50 0.87 10.69 3.00
N ASN A 51 0.73 11.76 2.22
CA ASN A 51 0.04 12.99 2.66
C ASN A 51 -1.42 12.71 3.01
N ARG A 52 -2.12 11.91 2.19
CA ARG A 52 -3.51 11.49 2.50
C ARG A 52 -3.58 10.71 3.81
N ARG A 53 -2.62 9.80 4.05
CA ARG A 53 -2.53 9.05 5.31
C ARG A 53 -2.20 9.95 6.50
N MET A 54 -1.40 10.99 6.29
CA MET A 54 -1.03 11.95 7.33
C MET A 54 -2.28 12.72 7.77
N THR A 55 -3.06 13.29 6.85
CA THR A 55 -4.30 13.99 7.16
C THR A 55 -5.31 13.08 7.86
N ARG A 56 -5.62 11.92 7.26
CA ARG A 56 -6.55 10.94 7.86
C ARG A 56 -6.07 10.41 9.21
N GLY A 57 -4.76 10.29 9.38
CA GLY A 57 -4.13 9.86 10.62
C GLY A 57 -4.26 10.90 11.72
N ALA A 58 -4.13 12.20 11.39
CA ALA A 58 -4.33 13.29 12.33
C ALA A 58 -5.76 13.28 12.88
N GLU A 59 -6.77 13.16 12.01
CA GLU A 59 -8.18 13.09 12.43
C GLU A 59 -8.48 11.88 13.35
N LEU A 60 -7.78 10.76 13.16
CA LEU A 60 -7.92 9.57 14.00
C LEU A 60 -7.11 9.65 15.30
N TYR A 61 -6.03 10.44 15.33
CA TYR A 61 -5.05 10.40 16.42
C TYR A 61 -5.68 10.81 17.74
N ASP A 62 -6.36 11.96 17.78
CA ASP A 62 -6.97 12.46 19.01
C ASP A 62 -8.05 11.51 19.54
N LEU A 63 -8.90 10.98 18.65
CA LEU A 63 -9.91 9.98 19.02
C LEU A 63 -9.29 8.71 19.59
N LEU A 64 -8.18 8.22 19.03
CA LEU A 64 -7.47 7.05 19.56
C LEU A 64 -6.82 7.33 20.92
N MET A 65 -6.28 8.54 21.11
CA MET A 65 -5.69 8.94 22.39
C MET A 65 -6.75 9.05 23.48
N VAL A 66 -7.89 9.69 23.19
CA VAL A 66 -9.06 9.72 24.09
C VAL A 66 -9.53 8.30 24.40
N ALA A 67 -9.72 7.46 23.38
CA ALA A 67 -10.15 6.07 23.56
C ALA A 67 -9.20 5.25 24.44
N ARG A 68 -7.90 5.53 24.39
CA ARG A 68 -6.89 4.79 25.15
C ARG A 68 -6.75 5.27 26.59
N PHE A 69 -6.72 6.59 26.80
CA PHE A 69 -6.29 7.21 28.05
C PHE A 69 -7.43 7.86 28.85
N GLN A 70 -8.58 8.11 28.23
CA GLN A 70 -9.77 8.69 28.88
C GLN A 70 -10.96 7.73 28.76
N ARG A 71 -10.81 6.53 29.32
CA ARG A 71 -11.71 5.38 29.03
C ARG A 71 -13.18 5.62 29.42
N GLU A 72 -13.42 6.29 30.55
CA GLU A 72 -14.78 6.60 31.02
C GLU A 72 -15.48 7.54 30.03
N GLU A 73 -14.84 8.68 29.74
CA GLU A 73 -15.33 9.66 28.77
C GLU A 73 -15.49 9.04 27.37
N ALA A 74 -14.54 8.21 26.94
CA ALA A 74 -14.59 7.51 25.66
C ALA A 74 -15.77 6.54 25.56
N THR A 75 -16.13 5.87 26.65
CA THR A 75 -17.25 4.93 26.71
C THR A 75 -18.57 5.68 26.65
N THR A 76 -18.74 6.71 27.48
CA THR A 76 -19.93 7.58 27.52
C THR A 76 -20.20 8.20 26.15
N ASN A 77 -19.16 8.71 25.50
CA ASN A 77 -19.26 9.37 24.20
C ASN A 77 -19.15 8.42 22.99
N LYS A 78 -19.03 7.10 23.23
CA LYS A 78 -18.95 6.07 22.17
C LYS A 78 -17.83 6.35 21.16
N VAL A 79 -16.65 6.76 21.62
CA VAL A 79 -15.52 7.19 20.77
C VAL A 79 -15.08 6.11 19.78
N TRP A 80 -15.10 4.84 20.16
CA TRP A 80 -14.84 3.73 19.21
C TRP A 80 -15.82 3.70 18.04
N ARG A 81 -17.10 4.03 18.27
CA ARG A 81 -18.09 4.17 17.20
C ARG A 81 -17.74 5.33 16.27
N ALA A 82 -17.25 6.45 16.81
CA ALA A 82 -16.79 7.59 16.03
C ALA A 82 -15.57 7.23 15.17
N ILE A 83 -14.56 6.55 15.74
CA ILE A 83 -13.39 6.03 15.01
C ILE A 83 -13.83 5.14 13.84
N ASN A 84 -14.71 4.18 14.10
CA ASN A 84 -15.20 3.26 13.06
C ASN A 84 -15.98 3.99 11.96
N ARG A 85 -16.83 4.96 12.33
CA ARG A 85 -17.58 5.78 11.37
C ARG A 85 -16.63 6.61 10.50
N LEU A 86 -15.59 7.20 11.08
CA LEU A 86 -14.59 7.97 10.35
C LEU A 86 -13.79 7.08 9.38
N ALA A 87 -13.36 5.90 9.82
CA ALA A 87 -12.69 4.93 8.97
C ALA A 87 -13.58 4.47 7.79
N SER A 88 -14.87 4.22 8.04
CA SER A 88 -15.84 3.91 6.99
C SER A 88 -15.98 5.06 5.99
N ARG A 89 -16.09 6.31 6.47
CA ARG A 89 -16.14 7.49 5.59
C ARG A 89 -14.92 7.58 4.67
N PHE A 90 -13.71 7.37 5.20
CA PHE A 90 -12.50 7.34 4.38
C PHE A 90 -12.52 6.25 3.31
N ARG A 91 -13.10 5.09 3.65
CA ARG A 91 -13.28 3.99 2.69
C ARG A 91 -14.30 4.33 1.61
N ASP A 92 -15.38 5.00 1.97
CA ASP A 92 -16.41 5.42 1.01
C ASP A 92 -15.90 6.51 0.06
N GLU A 93 -15.08 7.44 0.55
CA GLU A 93 -14.33 8.38 -0.29
C GLU A 93 -13.39 7.65 -1.26
N ASP A 94 -12.68 6.62 -0.80
CA ASP A 94 -11.82 5.81 -1.69
C ASP A 94 -12.65 5.08 -2.77
N LYS A 95 -13.86 4.60 -2.43
CA LYS A 95 -14.77 4.01 -3.43
C LYS A 95 -15.20 5.05 -4.45
N ALA A 96 -15.70 6.20 -4.00
CA ALA A 96 -16.24 7.26 -4.83
C ALA A 96 -15.19 7.87 -5.77
N TYR A 97 -14.00 8.19 -5.26
CA TYR A 97 -13.03 9.01 -5.99
C TYR A 97 -11.77 8.26 -6.44
N ARG A 98 -11.56 7.02 -5.99
CA ARG A 98 -10.31 6.28 -6.23
C ARG A 98 -10.52 4.88 -6.75
N ALA A 99 -11.67 4.57 -7.36
CA ALA A 99 -11.98 3.23 -7.87
C ALA A 99 -11.73 2.15 -6.79
N ALA A 100 -12.15 2.44 -5.55
CA ALA A 100 -11.99 1.59 -4.37
C ALA A 100 -10.54 1.21 -3.98
N ARG A 101 -9.52 1.88 -4.54
CA ARG A 101 -8.11 1.67 -4.17
C ARG A 101 -7.86 2.13 -2.74
N ARG A 102 -7.32 1.23 -1.90
CA ARG A 102 -7.03 1.51 -0.48
C ARG A 102 -6.15 2.74 -0.30
N SER A 103 -6.41 3.49 0.76
CA SER A 103 -5.55 4.59 1.23
C SER A 103 -4.60 4.22 2.37
N TRP A 104 -4.54 2.96 2.79
CA TRP A 104 -3.68 2.49 3.89
C TRP A 104 -2.69 1.44 3.40
N ARG A 105 -1.64 1.19 4.20
CA ARG A 105 -0.63 0.18 3.89
C ARG A 105 -1.12 -1.21 4.24
N ARG A 106 -0.63 -2.23 3.55
CA ARG A 106 -0.82 -3.63 3.96
C ARG A 106 -0.15 -3.87 5.32
N LEU A 107 -0.71 -4.77 6.13
CA LEU A 107 -0.18 -5.09 7.46
C LEU A 107 1.30 -5.48 7.41
N ARG A 108 1.70 -6.31 6.44
CA ARG A 108 3.12 -6.69 6.24
C ARG A 108 4.04 -5.47 6.19
N ALA A 109 3.71 -4.47 5.38
CA ALA A 109 4.51 -3.26 5.27
C ALA A 109 4.51 -2.43 6.57
N VAL A 110 3.44 -2.48 7.36
CA VAL A 110 3.39 -1.85 8.68
C VAL A 110 4.35 -2.55 9.65
N LYS A 111 4.31 -3.90 9.70
CA LYS A 111 5.22 -4.71 10.53
C LYS A 111 6.68 -4.45 10.18
N GLU A 112 7.02 -4.49 8.89
CA GLU A 112 8.38 -4.24 8.40
C GLU A 112 8.91 -2.84 8.79
N THR A 113 8.05 -1.81 8.79
CA THR A 113 8.46 -0.44 9.16
C THR A 113 8.51 -0.16 10.66
N LYS A 114 7.88 -1.00 11.48
CA LYS A 114 7.79 -0.82 12.94
C LYS A 114 7.97 -2.16 13.65
N PRO A 115 9.13 -2.80 13.54
CA PRO A 115 9.35 -4.14 14.08
C PRO A 115 9.15 -4.20 15.60
N LEU A 116 9.54 -3.14 16.32
CA LEU A 116 9.44 -3.04 17.78
C LEU A 116 8.02 -3.19 18.35
N LEU A 117 6.96 -2.94 17.55
CA LEU A 117 5.58 -3.10 18.02
C LEU A 117 5.12 -4.57 18.08
N TRP A 118 5.95 -5.50 17.61
CA TRP A 118 5.61 -6.92 17.44
C TRP A 118 6.66 -7.86 18.03
N ALA A 119 7.63 -7.32 18.77
CA ALA A 119 8.57 -8.12 19.54
C ALA A 119 7.84 -8.67 20.78
N GLU A 120 8.01 -9.97 21.06
CA GLU A 120 7.53 -10.65 22.26
C GLU A 120 8.57 -10.56 23.39
#